data_AF-A0A929Y9X2-F1
#
_entry.id   AF-A0A929Y9X2-F1
#
_cell.length_a   1.000
_cell.length_b   1.000
_cell.length_c   1.000
_cell.angle_alpha   90.00
_cell.angle_beta   90.00
_cell.angle_gamma   90.00
#
_symmetry.space_group_name_H-M   'P 1'
#
loop_
_entity.id
_entity.type
_entity.pdbx_description
1 polymer ?
#
loop_
_entity_poly.entity_id
_entity_poly.type
_entity_poly.pdbx_seq_one_letter_code
_entity_poly.pdbx_strand_id
1 'polypeptide(L)'
;CGMSLVLSTYRNRTGIHFGTGAPKGLLVAMGLMPEEMGGGLRGGWYNCYNNDTFRIADYDEEKASEMASKQIHAMIRYWRERPVGAVRFFADKEISSWCDPLFESVWIGPLIEEGNVIADPALRSLYSGGHAYHFAERWMNVLNVLIEGGAAIYFLSEARSRKKRNPMTALPALYLLGCMLYLLAGETKSQYTFSCVFFLIPCTVRGFALLSAKIPFLQRKLQRKQRARS
;
A
#
# COMPACT_ATOMS: atom_id res chain seq x y z
N CYS A 1 -7.73 21.37 -15.04
CA CYS A 1 -7.61 21.82 -16.44
C CYS A 1 -7.28 20.72 -17.46
N GLY A 2 -6.32 19.79 -17.23
CA GLY A 2 -5.98 18.77 -18.24
C GLY A 2 -7.03 17.67 -18.48
N MET A 3 -7.67 17.18 -17.41
CA MET A 3 -8.61 16.05 -17.48
C MET A 3 -9.92 16.37 -18.21
N SER A 4 -10.39 17.62 -18.13
CA SER A 4 -11.58 18.10 -18.86
C SER A 4 -11.37 18.07 -20.38
N LEU A 5 -10.17 18.39 -20.85
CA LEU A 5 -9.82 18.38 -22.28
C LEU A 5 -9.74 16.95 -22.85
N VAL A 6 -9.24 16.01 -22.06
CA VAL A 6 -9.21 14.59 -22.44
C VAL A 6 -10.63 14.04 -22.54
N LEU A 7 -11.46 14.28 -21.52
CA LEU A 7 -12.85 13.83 -21.49
C LEU A 7 -13.69 14.43 -22.62
N SER A 8 -13.49 15.72 -22.94
CA SER A 8 -14.21 16.37 -24.04
C SER A 8 -13.80 15.82 -25.40
N THR A 9 -12.51 15.52 -25.60
CA THR A 9 -12.03 14.91 -26.85
C THR A 9 -12.62 13.52 -27.06
N TYR A 10 -12.63 12.68 -26.02
CA TYR A 10 -13.25 11.35 -26.09
C TYR A 10 -14.76 11.42 -26.30
N ARG A 11 -15.47 12.32 -25.61
CA ARG A 11 -16.90 12.54 -25.79
C ARG A 11 -17.23 12.94 -27.23
N ASN A 12 -16.46 13.86 -27.81
CA ASN A 12 -16.63 14.28 -29.20
C ASN A 12 -16.36 13.17 -30.21
N ARG A 13 -15.41 12.26 -29.93
CA ARG A 13 -15.06 11.16 -30.84
C ARG A 13 -16.00 9.95 -30.73
N THR A 14 -16.51 9.67 -29.55
CA THR A 14 -17.30 8.44 -29.27
C THR A 14 -18.79 8.70 -29.16
N GLY A 15 -19.21 9.95 -28.93
CA GLY A 15 -20.60 10.30 -28.60
C GLY A 15 -20.99 9.90 -27.17
N ILE A 16 -20.08 9.32 -26.37
CA ILE A 16 -20.37 8.82 -25.03
C ILE A 16 -20.22 9.95 -24.00
N HIS A 17 -21.29 10.22 -23.25
CA HIS A 17 -21.22 11.09 -22.07
C HIS A 17 -20.73 10.29 -20.87
N PHE A 18 -19.49 10.54 -20.45
CA PHE A 18 -18.98 10.04 -19.18
C PHE A 18 -19.72 10.69 -18.01
N GLY A 19 -20.25 9.87 -17.10
CA GLY A 19 -20.77 10.30 -15.80
C GLY A 19 -19.66 10.79 -14.86
N THR A 20 -20.03 11.20 -13.66
CA THR A 20 -19.12 11.71 -12.61
C THR A 20 -18.25 10.62 -11.97
N GLY A 21 -18.59 9.35 -12.19
CA GLY A 21 -17.86 8.19 -11.70
C GLY A 21 -18.32 7.72 -10.32
N ALA A 22 -17.75 6.61 -9.85
CA ALA A 22 -18.11 6.05 -8.55
C ALA A 22 -17.68 7.01 -7.41
N PRO A 23 -18.56 7.33 -6.45
CA PRO A 23 -18.22 8.23 -5.37
C PRO A 23 -17.13 7.64 -4.48
N LYS A 24 -16.17 8.48 -4.05
CA LYS A 24 -15.01 8.08 -3.23
C LYS A 24 -15.40 7.42 -1.90
N GLY A 25 -16.59 7.73 -1.38
CA GLY A 25 -17.13 7.09 -0.19
C GLY A 25 -17.18 5.56 -0.29
N LEU A 26 -17.38 5.01 -1.50
CA LEU A 26 -17.40 3.56 -1.71
C LEU A 26 -16.04 2.92 -1.43
N LEU A 27 -14.95 3.63 -1.71
CA LEU A 27 -13.60 3.16 -1.39
C LEU A 27 -13.37 3.16 0.12
N VAL A 28 -13.86 4.18 0.83
CA VAL A 28 -13.78 4.24 2.30
C VAL A 28 -14.62 3.14 2.93
N ALA A 29 -15.85 2.94 2.46
CA ALA A 29 -16.72 1.87 2.91
C ALA A 29 -16.02 0.50 2.78
N MET A 30 -15.46 0.22 1.60
CA MET A 30 -14.72 -1.00 1.29
C MET A 30 -13.49 -1.18 2.18
N GLY A 31 -12.72 -0.11 2.41
CA GLY A 31 -11.57 -0.11 3.31
C GLY A 31 -11.88 -0.46 4.76
N LEU A 32 -13.12 -0.31 5.20
CA LEU A 32 -13.55 -0.61 6.56
C LEU A 32 -14.19 -1.99 6.69
N MET A 33 -14.42 -2.72 5.59
CA MET A 33 -15.08 -4.01 5.63
C MET A 33 -14.12 -5.11 6.08
N PRO A 34 -14.52 -5.95 7.06
CA PRO A 34 -13.72 -7.09 7.47
C PRO A 34 -13.68 -8.17 6.38
N GLU A 35 -12.78 -9.13 6.54
CA GLU A 35 -12.56 -10.20 5.55
C GLU A 35 -13.83 -11.03 5.31
N GLU A 36 -14.61 -11.31 6.36
CA GLU A 36 -15.89 -12.03 6.24
C GLU A 36 -16.96 -11.31 5.42
N MET A 37 -16.81 -10.02 5.15
CA MET A 37 -17.75 -9.22 4.34
C MET A 37 -17.26 -9.00 2.90
N GLY A 38 -16.14 -9.59 2.50
CA GLY A 38 -15.54 -9.39 1.17
C GLY A 38 -15.03 -10.68 0.52
N GLY A 39 -14.94 -10.66 -0.80
CA GLY A 39 -14.21 -11.69 -1.57
C GLY A 39 -12.75 -11.33 -1.88
N GLY A 40 -12.22 -10.28 -1.24
CA GLY A 40 -10.85 -9.81 -1.45
C GLY A 40 -9.81 -10.71 -0.78
N LEU A 41 -8.54 -10.51 -1.11
CA LEU A 41 -7.41 -11.27 -0.53
C LEU A 41 -7.33 -11.15 1.00
N ARG A 42 -7.74 -10.00 1.56
CA ARG A 42 -7.75 -9.68 2.99
C ARG A 42 -8.85 -8.68 3.31
N GLY A 43 -9.17 -8.52 4.60
CA GLY A 43 -10.06 -7.45 5.06
C GLY A 43 -9.56 -6.04 4.65
N GLY A 44 -10.48 -5.17 4.24
CA GLY A 44 -10.19 -3.81 3.79
C GLY A 44 -9.51 -3.71 2.42
N TRP A 45 -9.18 -4.84 1.78
CA TRP A 45 -8.71 -4.87 0.40
C TRP A 45 -9.86 -4.71 -0.58
N TYR A 46 -9.51 -4.43 -1.83
CA TYR A 46 -10.47 -4.48 -2.91
C TYR A 46 -11.22 -5.81 -2.97
N ASN A 47 -12.53 -5.73 -2.96
CA ASN A 47 -13.44 -6.86 -2.98
C ASN A 47 -14.63 -6.65 -3.93
N CYS A 48 -14.45 -5.80 -4.95
CA CYS A 48 -15.47 -5.40 -5.93
C CYS A 48 -16.65 -4.56 -5.39
N TYR A 49 -16.74 -4.31 -4.07
CA TYR A 49 -17.86 -3.57 -3.48
C TYR A 49 -18.11 -2.21 -4.13
N ASN A 50 -17.07 -1.47 -4.46
CA ASN A 50 -17.22 -0.18 -5.14
C ASN A 50 -17.92 -0.30 -6.50
N ASN A 51 -17.48 -1.25 -7.33
CA ASN A 51 -18.01 -1.46 -8.67
C ASN A 51 -19.42 -2.04 -8.61
N ASP A 52 -19.64 -3.04 -7.76
CA ASP A 52 -20.95 -3.66 -7.60
C ASP A 52 -21.99 -2.71 -7.02
N THR A 53 -21.63 -1.94 -6.00
CA THR A 53 -22.54 -0.96 -5.40
C THR A 53 -22.88 0.15 -6.39
N PHE A 54 -21.90 0.63 -7.17
CA PHE A 54 -22.15 1.67 -8.17
C PHE A 54 -23.05 1.14 -9.30
N ARG A 55 -22.88 -0.12 -9.71
CA ARG A 55 -23.76 -0.80 -10.67
C ARG A 55 -25.17 -1.01 -10.12
N ILE A 56 -25.31 -1.41 -8.85
CA ILE A 56 -26.62 -1.58 -8.18
C ILE A 56 -27.35 -0.23 -8.06
N ALA A 57 -26.60 0.85 -7.87
CA ALA A 57 -27.14 2.22 -7.88
C ALA A 57 -27.50 2.72 -9.29
N ASP A 58 -27.43 1.88 -10.33
CA ASP A 58 -27.64 2.26 -11.73
C ASP A 58 -26.70 3.40 -12.18
N TYR A 59 -25.46 3.39 -11.65
CA TYR A 59 -24.44 4.41 -11.88
C TYR A 59 -24.84 5.82 -11.44
N ASP A 60 -25.83 5.94 -10.56
CA ASP A 60 -26.26 7.18 -9.91
C ASP A 60 -25.32 7.53 -8.74
N GLU A 61 -24.62 8.65 -8.87
CA GLU A 61 -23.62 9.09 -7.87
C GLU A 61 -24.27 9.39 -6.51
N GLU A 62 -25.45 10.02 -6.48
CA GLU A 62 -26.10 10.41 -5.23
C GLU A 62 -26.57 9.17 -4.46
N LYS A 63 -27.22 8.23 -5.16
CA LYS A 63 -27.64 6.95 -4.57
C LYS A 63 -26.44 6.15 -4.09
N ALA A 64 -25.39 6.05 -4.89
CA ALA A 64 -24.18 5.34 -4.52
C ALA A 64 -23.47 6.00 -3.32
N SER A 65 -23.50 7.33 -3.22
CA SER A 65 -22.97 8.08 -2.09
C SER A 65 -23.77 7.83 -0.80
N GLU A 66 -25.11 7.75 -0.91
CA GLU A 66 -25.97 7.39 0.20
C GLU A 66 -25.69 5.96 0.69
N MET A 67 -25.56 5.01 -0.23
CA MET A 67 -25.20 3.62 0.09
C MET A 67 -23.82 3.54 0.77
N ALA A 68 -22.82 4.26 0.23
CA ALA A 68 -21.50 4.36 0.84
C ALA A 68 -21.57 4.90 2.28
N SER A 69 -22.31 6.00 2.49
CA SER A 69 -22.48 6.61 3.80
C SER A 69 -23.11 5.63 4.79
N LYS A 70 -24.19 4.93 4.41
CA LYS A 70 -24.83 3.91 5.26
C LYS A 70 -23.84 2.80 5.65
N GLN A 71 -23.05 2.32 4.70
CA GLN A 71 -22.07 1.27 4.95
C GLN A 71 -20.94 1.74 5.88
N ILE A 72 -20.42 2.96 5.69
CA ILE A 72 -19.40 3.53 6.58
C ILE A 72 -19.92 3.60 8.02
N HIS A 73 -21.14 4.10 8.23
CA HIS A 73 -21.74 4.16 9.57
C HIS A 73 -21.94 2.78 10.19
N ALA A 74 -22.32 1.79 9.39
CA ALA A 74 -22.43 0.41 9.84
C ALA A 74 -21.08 -0.17 10.26
N MET A 75 -20.01 0.06 9.48
CA MET A 75 -18.66 -0.41 9.82
C MET A 75 -18.08 0.29 11.05
N ILE A 76 -18.31 1.59 11.21
CA ILE A 76 -17.92 2.31 12.43
C ILE A 76 -18.60 1.71 13.65
N ARG A 77 -19.90 1.39 13.58
CA ARG A 77 -20.61 0.71 14.66
C ARG A 77 -20.05 -0.69 14.92
N TYR A 78 -19.83 -1.46 13.87
CA TYR A 78 -19.27 -2.81 13.93
C TYR A 78 -17.94 -2.86 14.69
N TRP A 79 -17.02 -1.94 14.36
CA TRP A 79 -15.71 -1.85 15.00
C TRP A 79 -15.74 -1.26 16.39
N ARG A 80 -16.70 -0.35 16.68
CA ARG A 80 -16.91 0.18 18.04
C ARG A 80 -17.31 -0.92 19.02
N GLU A 81 -18.10 -1.90 18.57
CA GLU A 81 -18.51 -3.06 19.36
C GLU A 81 -17.38 -4.11 19.50
N ARG A 82 -16.33 -4.01 18.68
CA ARG A 82 -15.23 -5.00 18.60
C ARG A 82 -13.85 -4.31 18.63
N PRO A 83 -13.49 -3.56 19.68
CA PRO A 83 -12.29 -2.74 19.69
C PRO A 83 -10.99 -3.53 19.53
N VAL A 84 -10.89 -4.72 20.13
CA VAL A 84 -9.71 -5.59 19.97
C VAL A 84 -9.62 -6.14 18.54
N GLY A 85 -10.76 -6.51 17.96
CA GLY A 85 -10.85 -6.94 16.56
C GLY A 85 -10.48 -5.81 15.60
N ALA A 86 -10.91 -4.58 15.88
CA ALA A 86 -10.60 -3.41 15.09
C ALA A 86 -9.09 -3.14 15.04
N VAL A 87 -8.40 -3.17 16.18
CA VAL A 87 -6.94 -2.97 16.23
C VAL A 87 -6.22 -4.04 15.39
N ARG A 88 -6.62 -5.31 15.50
CA ARG A 88 -6.05 -6.39 14.69
C ARG A 88 -6.31 -6.19 13.21
N PHE A 89 -7.56 -5.90 12.84
CA PHE A 89 -7.95 -5.62 11.46
C PHE A 89 -7.10 -4.52 10.83
N PHE A 90 -6.99 -3.35 11.48
CA PHE A 90 -6.20 -2.24 10.94
C PHE A 90 -4.69 -2.54 10.90
N ALA A 91 -4.17 -3.30 11.87
CA ALA A 91 -2.77 -3.73 11.86
C ALA A 91 -2.49 -4.72 10.71
N ASP A 92 -3.33 -5.74 10.56
CA ASP A 92 -3.20 -6.76 9.50
C ASP A 92 -3.39 -6.14 8.12
N LYS A 93 -4.29 -5.15 8.01
CA LYS A 93 -4.48 -4.36 6.79
C LYS A 93 -3.23 -3.60 6.39
N GLU A 94 -2.59 -2.87 7.30
CA GLU A 94 -1.31 -2.20 7.01
C GLU A 94 -0.21 -3.21 6.69
N ILE A 95 -0.03 -4.23 7.53
CA ILE A 95 1.02 -5.26 7.33
C ILE A 95 0.86 -5.93 5.96
N SER A 96 -0.35 -6.36 5.59
CA SER A 96 -0.58 -6.98 4.28
C SER A 96 -0.32 -6.02 3.12
N SER A 97 -0.61 -4.73 3.27
CA SER A 97 -0.42 -3.72 2.22
C SER A 97 1.05 -3.40 1.96
N TRP A 98 1.86 -3.34 3.02
CA TRP A 98 3.28 -2.98 2.93
C TRP A 98 4.19 -4.20 2.75
N CYS A 99 3.82 -5.36 3.29
CA CYS A 99 4.65 -6.56 3.28
C CYS A 99 4.34 -7.53 2.13
N ASP A 100 3.70 -7.07 1.05
CA ASP A 100 3.62 -7.84 -0.20
C ASP A 100 4.84 -7.51 -1.08
N PRO A 101 5.78 -8.46 -1.25
CA PRO A 101 7.01 -8.22 -2.01
C PRO A 101 6.77 -7.96 -3.49
N LEU A 102 5.65 -8.45 -4.04
CA LEU A 102 5.35 -8.35 -5.47
C LEU A 102 4.37 -7.23 -5.78
N PHE A 103 3.89 -6.48 -4.77
CA PHE A 103 2.97 -5.34 -4.95
C PHE A 103 1.79 -5.67 -5.88
N GLU A 104 1.19 -6.85 -5.71
CA GLU A 104 0.07 -7.38 -6.53
C GLU A 104 0.41 -7.61 -8.02
N SER A 105 1.64 -7.37 -8.48
CA SER A 105 2.01 -7.41 -9.90
C SER A 105 1.78 -8.78 -10.56
N VAL A 106 2.03 -9.86 -9.83
CA VAL A 106 1.78 -11.23 -10.32
C VAL A 106 0.29 -11.59 -10.25
N TRP A 107 -0.44 -11.03 -9.28
CA TRP A 107 -1.87 -11.29 -9.09
C TRP A 107 -2.73 -10.64 -10.20
N ILE A 108 -2.33 -9.46 -10.68
CA ILE A 108 -3.05 -8.72 -11.73
C ILE A 108 -2.88 -9.38 -13.11
N GLY A 109 -1.80 -10.13 -13.34
CA GLY A 109 -1.53 -10.78 -14.63
C GLY A 109 -1.78 -12.29 -14.59
N PRO A 110 -1.90 -12.97 -15.74
CA PRO A 110 -2.13 -12.49 -17.11
C PRO A 110 -3.62 -12.55 -17.50
N LEU A 111 -4.56 -12.65 -16.55
CA LEU A 111 -6.00 -12.82 -16.84
C LEU A 111 -6.26 -14.02 -17.77
N ILE A 112 -5.76 -15.21 -17.40
CA ILE A 112 -5.93 -16.45 -18.18
C ILE A 112 -7.41 -16.76 -18.42
N GLU A 113 -8.28 -16.40 -17.46
CA GLU A 113 -9.74 -16.52 -17.57
C GLU A 113 -10.34 -15.68 -18.71
N GLU A 114 -9.66 -14.62 -19.14
CA GLU A 114 -10.04 -13.81 -20.30
C GLU A 114 -9.45 -14.33 -21.62
N GLY A 115 -8.84 -15.53 -21.61
CA GLY A 115 -8.29 -16.19 -22.80
C GLY A 115 -6.83 -15.83 -23.10
N ASN A 116 -6.14 -15.13 -22.19
CA ASN A 116 -4.74 -14.79 -22.37
C ASN A 116 -3.82 -16.01 -22.21
N VAL A 117 -2.91 -16.20 -23.16
CA VAL A 117 -1.99 -17.35 -23.19
C VAL A 117 -0.58 -16.91 -22.80
N ILE A 118 -0.01 -17.58 -21.79
CA ILE A 118 1.41 -17.42 -21.43
C ILE A 118 2.23 -18.46 -22.20
N ALA A 119 2.82 -18.05 -23.32
CA ALA A 119 3.67 -18.92 -24.13
C ALA A 119 5.06 -19.16 -23.53
N ASP A 120 5.60 -18.16 -22.81
CA ASP A 120 6.94 -18.22 -22.25
C ASP A 120 6.98 -19.11 -20.98
N PRO A 121 7.86 -20.12 -20.91
CA PRO A 121 7.95 -21.02 -19.76
C PRO A 121 8.36 -20.33 -18.44
N ALA A 122 9.18 -19.28 -18.49
CA ALA A 122 9.60 -18.53 -17.32
C ALA A 122 8.46 -17.65 -16.80
N LEU A 123 7.72 -16.98 -17.68
CA LEU A 123 6.50 -16.25 -17.29
C LEU A 123 5.44 -17.21 -16.77
N ARG A 124 5.27 -18.39 -17.39
CA ARG A 124 4.33 -19.41 -16.88
C ARG A 124 4.72 -19.83 -15.46
N SER A 125 6.00 -20.08 -15.22
CA SER A 125 6.55 -20.38 -13.88
C SER A 125 6.36 -19.21 -12.90
N LEU A 126 6.38 -17.96 -13.37
CA LEU A 126 6.14 -16.77 -12.54
C LEU A 126 4.66 -16.65 -12.13
N TYR A 127 3.73 -16.82 -13.07
CA TYR A 127 2.29 -16.66 -12.80
C TYR A 127 1.64 -17.91 -12.19
N SER A 128 2.25 -19.09 -12.28
CA SER A 128 1.71 -20.34 -11.72
C SER A 128 2.27 -20.69 -10.34
N GLY A 129 2.98 -19.80 -9.66
CA GLY A 129 3.63 -20.10 -8.37
C GLY A 129 4.80 -21.09 -8.46
N GLY A 130 5.51 -21.12 -9.60
CA GLY A 130 6.66 -21.98 -9.83
C GLY A 130 7.98 -21.44 -9.27
N HIS A 131 9.10 -21.97 -9.75
CA HIS A 131 10.44 -21.57 -9.29
C HIS A 131 10.74 -20.08 -9.57
N ALA A 132 10.29 -19.55 -10.71
CA ALA A 132 10.48 -18.14 -11.06
C ALA A 132 9.71 -17.21 -10.11
N TYR A 133 8.51 -17.62 -9.70
CA TYR A 133 7.72 -16.90 -8.69
C TYR A 133 8.46 -16.80 -7.36
N HIS A 134 8.86 -17.94 -6.77
CA HIS A 134 9.53 -17.93 -5.48
C HIS A 134 10.89 -17.22 -5.52
N PHE A 135 11.60 -17.27 -6.64
CA PHE A 135 12.81 -16.48 -6.82
C PHE A 135 12.50 -14.98 -6.79
N ALA A 136 11.55 -14.52 -7.60
CA ALA A 136 11.16 -13.11 -7.66
C ALA A 136 10.62 -12.60 -6.32
N GLU A 137 9.71 -13.35 -5.69
CA GLU A 137 9.13 -13.06 -4.37
C GLU A 137 10.23 -12.87 -3.32
N ARG A 138 11.15 -13.83 -3.18
CA ARG A 138 12.24 -13.76 -2.19
C ARG A 138 13.19 -12.61 -2.46
N TRP A 139 13.56 -12.41 -3.73
CA TRP A 139 14.45 -11.32 -4.12
C TRP A 139 13.84 -9.96 -3.80
N MET A 140 12.59 -9.76 -4.19
CA MET A 140 11.86 -8.52 -3.92
C MET A 140 11.60 -8.32 -2.44
N ASN A 141 11.35 -9.38 -1.67
CA ASN A 141 11.23 -9.30 -0.22
C ASN A 141 12.52 -8.78 0.43
N VAL A 142 13.69 -9.30 0.01
CA VAL A 142 14.99 -8.79 0.49
C VAL A 142 15.15 -7.31 0.15
N LEU A 143 14.81 -6.90 -1.09
CA LEU A 143 14.88 -5.50 -1.51
C LEU A 143 13.96 -4.59 -0.68
N ASN A 144 12.70 -4.99 -0.47
CA ASN A 144 11.75 -4.21 0.32
C ASN A 144 12.22 -4.04 1.76
N VAL A 145 12.69 -5.13 2.40
CA VAL A 145 13.26 -5.06 3.76
C VAL A 145 14.47 -4.13 3.83
N LEU A 146 15.33 -4.12 2.81
CA LEU A 146 16.48 -3.21 2.76
C LEU A 146 16.04 -1.75 2.61
N ILE A 147 15.07 -1.47 1.74
CA ILE A 147 14.55 -0.12 1.50
C ILE A 147 13.85 0.40 2.76
N GLU A 148 12.84 -0.31 3.26
CA GLU A 148 12.07 0.08 4.43
C GLU A 148 12.95 0.14 5.69
N GLY A 149 13.85 -0.82 5.87
CA GLY A 149 14.80 -0.86 6.99
C GLY A 149 15.77 0.32 6.96
N GLY A 150 16.34 0.65 5.79
CA GLY A 150 17.21 1.81 5.63
C GLY A 150 16.47 3.12 5.90
N ALA A 151 15.25 3.27 5.36
CA ALA A 151 14.41 4.43 5.60
C ALA A 151 14.03 4.57 7.09
N ALA A 152 13.70 3.47 7.75
CA ALA A 152 13.43 3.44 9.19
C ALA A 152 14.64 3.90 10.00
N ILE A 153 15.86 3.45 9.66
CA ILE A 153 17.10 3.92 10.30
C ILE A 153 17.26 5.44 10.15
N TYR A 154 17.01 5.97 8.95
CA TYR A 154 17.06 7.41 8.70
C TYR A 154 16.07 8.17 9.59
N PHE A 155 14.79 7.82 9.55
CA PHE A 155 13.76 8.50 10.35
C PHE A 155 14.02 8.39 11.85
N LEU A 156 14.44 7.22 12.33
CA LEU A 156 14.80 7.01 13.73
C LEU A 156 16.04 7.80 14.16
N SER A 157 16.99 8.04 13.26
CA SER A 157 18.16 8.88 13.53
C SER A 157 17.78 10.36 13.57
N GLU A 158 16.96 10.81 12.62
CA GLU A 158 16.44 12.18 12.59
C GLU A 158 15.56 12.48 13.81
N ALA A 159 14.68 11.55 14.19
CA ALA A 159 13.81 11.66 15.36
C ALA A 159 14.60 11.89 16.66
N ARG A 160 15.77 11.24 16.80
CA ARG A 160 16.66 11.37 17.97
C ARG A 160 17.61 12.56 17.90
N SER A 161 17.79 13.16 16.73
CA SER A 161 18.66 14.33 16.55
C SER A 161 18.05 15.56 17.24
N ARG A 162 18.83 16.25 18.07
CA ARG A 162 18.44 17.53 18.72
C ARG A 162 18.82 18.76 17.88
N LYS A 163 19.31 18.57 16.65
CA LYS A 163 19.72 19.67 15.77
C LYS A 163 18.49 20.37 15.19
N LYS A 164 18.60 21.67 14.91
CA LYS A 164 17.58 22.41 14.14
C LYS A 164 17.34 21.67 12.81
N ARG A 165 16.09 21.31 12.55
CA ARG A 165 15.68 20.57 11.36
C ARG A 165 15.37 21.54 10.23
N ASN A 166 15.79 21.19 9.02
CA ASN A 166 15.26 21.82 7.83
C ASN A 166 13.84 21.27 7.62
N PRO A 167 12.79 22.10 7.51
CA PRO A 167 11.43 21.59 7.27
C PRO A 167 11.33 20.66 6.05
N MET A 168 12.20 20.85 5.05
CA MET A 168 12.26 20.01 3.86
C MET A 168 12.60 18.54 4.17
N THR A 169 13.33 18.26 5.26
CA THR A 169 13.66 16.88 5.66
C THR A 169 12.47 16.15 6.29
N ALA A 170 11.37 16.85 6.59
CA ALA A 170 10.13 16.23 7.05
C ALA A 170 9.25 15.71 5.90
N LEU A 171 9.47 16.17 4.66
CA LEU A 171 8.63 15.79 3.51
C LEU A 171 8.52 14.28 3.31
N PRO A 172 9.61 13.48 3.36
CA PRO A 172 9.47 12.03 3.17
C PRO A 172 8.70 11.35 4.29
N ALA A 173 8.82 11.84 5.53
CA ALA A 173 8.02 11.33 6.65
C ALA A 173 6.54 11.70 6.50
N LEU A 174 6.25 12.93 6.06
CA LEU A 174 4.87 13.38 5.81
C LEU A 174 4.23 12.61 4.65
N TYR A 175 4.98 12.34 3.58
CA TYR A 175 4.50 11.54 2.46
C TYR A 175 4.21 10.09 2.90
N LEU A 176 5.13 9.46 3.64
CA LEU A 176 4.93 8.12 4.19
C LEU A 176 3.70 8.07 5.11
N LEU A 177 3.59 9.00 6.06
CA LEU A 177 2.43 9.11 6.95
C LEU A 177 1.13 9.33 6.17
N GLY A 178 1.17 10.15 5.12
CA GLY A 178 0.05 10.35 4.21
C GLY A 178 -0.37 9.05 3.52
N CYS A 179 0.59 8.28 2.98
CA CYS A 179 0.33 6.97 2.39
C CYS A 179 -0.35 6.03 3.41
N MET A 180 0.21 5.90 4.61
CA MET A 180 -0.33 5.03 5.65
C MET A 180 -1.74 5.45 6.08
N LEU A 181 -1.97 6.74 6.34
CA LEU A 181 -3.29 7.23 6.74
C LEU A 181 -4.36 7.04 5.64
N TYR A 182 -3.96 7.17 4.37
CA TYR A 182 -4.83 6.92 3.24
C TYR A 182 -5.24 5.44 3.17
N LEU A 183 -4.28 4.52 3.28
CA LEU A 183 -4.55 3.07 3.23
C LEU A 183 -5.30 2.58 4.46
N LEU A 184 -5.08 3.20 5.62
CA LEU A 184 -5.83 2.91 6.83
C LEU A 184 -7.32 3.19 6.63
N ALA A 185 -7.67 4.36 6.08
CA ALA A 185 -9.05 4.82 5.93
C ALA A 185 -9.77 4.24 4.69
N GLY A 186 -9.06 4.15 3.57
CA GLY A 186 -9.61 3.74 2.28
C GLY A 186 -9.42 2.25 2.00
N GLU A 187 -9.94 1.78 0.88
CA GLU A 187 -9.56 0.47 0.35
C GLU A 187 -8.06 0.42 0.09
N THR A 188 -7.47 -0.74 0.38
CA THR A 188 -6.05 -0.98 0.17
C THR A 188 -5.79 -2.06 -0.88
N LYS A 189 -4.67 -1.89 -1.57
CA LYS A 189 -3.98 -2.88 -2.37
C LYS A 189 -2.50 -2.63 -2.19
N SER A 190 -1.70 -3.68 -2.20
CA SER A 190 -0.25 -3.53 -2.13
C SER A 190 0.32 -2.75 -3.32
N GLN A 191 -0.32 -2.73 -4.49
CA GLN A 191 0.13 -1.89 -5.61
C GLN A 191 0.22 -0.39 -5.25
N TYR A 192 -0.57 0.09 -4.27
CA TYR A 192 -0.55 1.48 -3.84
C TYR A 192 0.72 1.82 -3.05
N THR A 193 1.30 0.86 -2.31
CA THR A 193 2.50 1.09 -1.51
C THR A 193 3.76 1.16 -2.36
N PHE A 194 3.75 0.58 -3.57
CA PHE A 194 4.87 0.61 -4.51
C PHE A 194 5.43 2.02 -4.71
N SER A 195 4.58 3.00 -5.01
CA SER A 195 5.02 4.39 -5.21
C SER A 195 5.67 4.97 -3.95
N CYS A 196 5.15 4.60 -2.77
CA CYS A 196 5.68 5.05 -1.50
C CYS A 196 7.05 4.44 -1.22
N VAL A 197 7.23 3.14 -1.47
CA VAL A 197 8.53 2.44 -1.32
C VAL A 197 9.60 3.05 -2.22
N PHE A 198 9.29 3.36 -3.48
CA PHE A 198 10.23 4.00 -4.40
C PHE A 198 10.67 5.39 -3.91
N PHE A 199 9.74 6.17 -3.35
CA PHE A 199 10.06 7.48 -2.79
C PHE A 199 10.99 7.41 -1.57
N LEU A 200 11.06 6.27 -0.88
CA LEU A 200 11.94 6.07 0.28
C LEU A 200 13.40 5.78 -0.08
N ILE A 201 13.75 5.55 -1.36
CA ILE A 201 15.12 5.21 -1.78
C ILE A 201 16.17 6.24 -1.30
N PRO A 202 15.98 7.57 -1.46
CA PRO A 202 16.94 8.55 -0.95
C PRO A 202 17.11 8.50 0.58
N CYS A 203 16.01 8.26 1.31
CA CYS A 203 16.02 8.10 2.77
C CYS A 203 16.79 6.84 3.17
N THR A 204 16.60 5.76 2.43
CA THR A 204 17.29 4.47 2.60
C THR A 204 18.80 4.63 2.52
N VAL A 205 19.28 5.26 1.44
CA VAL A 205 20.71 5.52 1.22
C VAL A 205 21.28 6.32 2.38
N ARG A 206 20.58 7.37 2.83
CA ARG A 206 21.00 8.18 3.98
C ARG A 206 21.02 7.37 5.27
N GLY A 207 20.03 6.53 5.51
CA GLY A 207 19.95 5.66 6.68
C GLY A 207 21.13 4.69 6.76
N PHE A 208 21.44 4.02 5.65
CA PHE A 208 22.60 3.14 5.59
C PHE A 208 23.94 3.89 5.71
N ALA A 209 24.06 5.09 5.15
CA ALA A 209 25.25 5.92 5.36
C ALA A 209 25.46 6.28 6.85
N LEU A 210 24.37 6.63 7.55
CA LEU A 210 24.40 6.92 8.99
C LEU A 210 24.72 5.68 9.82
N LEU A 211 24.20 4.51 9.43
CA LEU A 211 24.52 3.23 10.08
C LEU A 211 26.00 2.92 9.90
N SER A 212 26.51 2.98 8.66
CA SER A 212 27.90 2.71 8.30
C SER A 212 28.88 3.58 9.08
N ALA A 213 28.60 4.88 9.22
CA ALA A 213 29.43 5.80 10.01
C ALA A 213 29.52 5.42 11.50
N LYS A 214 28.54 4.68 12.04
CA LYS A 214 28.52 4.22 13.45
C LYS A 214 29.21 2.88 13.66
N ILE A 215 29.44 2.09 12.60
CA ILE A 215 30.04 0.74 12.69
C ILE A 215 31.41 0.78 13.39
N PRO A 216 32.37 1.66 13.03
CA PRO A 216 33.68 1.67 13.67
C PRO A 216 33.62 2.02 15.17
N PHE A 217 32.69 2.89 15.56
CA PHE A 217 32.48 3.27 16.95
C PHE A 217 31.92 2.10 17.77
N LEU A 218 30.94 1.37 17.21
CA LEU A 218 30.36 0.19 17.85
C LEU A 218 31.39 -0.93 18.03
N GLN A 219 32.22 -1.17 17.02
CA GLN A 219 33.31 -2.16 17.07
C GLN A 219 34.29 -1.84 18.20
N ARG A 220 34.74 -0.58 18.32
CA ARG A 220 35.62 -0.15 19.42
C ARG A 220 34.97 -0.32 20.79
N LYS A 221 33.68 -0.06 20.92
CA LYS A 221 32.93 -0.22 22.17
C LYS A 221 32.78 -1.69 22.57
N LEU A 222 32.52 -2.57 21.61
CA LEU A 222 32.48 -4.03 21.80
C LEU A 222 33.82 -4.58 22.26
N GLN A 223 34.92 -4.20 21.59
CA GLN A 223 36.27 -4.61 21.97
C GLN A 223 36.65 -4.15 23.39
N ARG A 224 36.27 -2.93 23.78
CA ARG A 224 36.47 -2.44 25.16
C ARG A 224 35.67 -3.23 26.19
N LYS A 225 34.43 -3.60 25.88
CA LYS A 225 33.57 -4.40 26.77
C LYS A 225 34.09 -5.83 26.95
N GLN A 226 34.69 -6.41 25.91
CA GLN A 226 35.34 -7.72 25.97
C GLN A 226 36.61 -7.68 26.82
N ARG A 227 37.47 -6.66 26.63
CA ARG A 227 38.69 -6.45 27.44
C ARG A 227 38.42 -6.16 28.92
N ALA A 228 37.26 -5.61 29.27
CA ALA A 228 36.87 -5.35 30.66
C ALA A 228 36.24 -6.58 31.36
N ARG A 229 36.00 -7.66 30.63
CA ARG A 229 35.46 -8.94 31.15
C ARG A 229 36.52 -10.05 31.23
N SER A 230 37.67 -9.86 30.61
CA SER A 230 38.88 -10.69 30.75
C SER A 230 39.77 -10.15 31.85
#